data_AF-A0A0V9UNX0-F1
#
_entry.id   AF-A0A0V9UNX0-F1
#
_cell.length_a   1.000
_cell.length_b   1.000
_cell.length_c   1.000
_cell.angle_alpha   90.00
_cell.angle_beta   90.00
_cell.angle_gamma   90.00
#
_symmetry.space_group_name_H-M   'P 1'
#
loop_
_entity.id
_entity.type
_entity.pdbx_description
1 polymer ?
#
loop_
_entity_poly.entity_id
_entity_poly.type
_entity_poly.pdbx_seq_one_letter_code
_entity_poly.pdbx_strand_id
1 'polypeptide(L)'
;MTERLTTYREHDIPTPLPEYVETEDQLVIGHERDFLELQTPQMVREIGAYALRRAQELIELASECEAVLVDWDMAEKSRAKKIDVTSRLRVFERGDE
;
A
#
# COMPACT_ATOMS: atom_id res chain seq x y z
N MET A 1 30.00 17.51 27.86
CA MET A 1 28.56 17.76 28.07
C MET A 1 27.83 16.85 27.11
N THR A 2 27.23 15.78 27.65
CA THR A 2 26.66 14.67 26.90
C THR A 2 25.15 14.85 26.87
N GLU A 3 24.60 15.13 25.69
CA GLU A 3 23.16 15.19 25.47
C GLU A 3 22.59 13.78 25.71
N ARG A 4 21.72 13.65 26.72
CA ARG A 4 21.00 12.41 26.97
C ARG A 4 19.75 12.40 26.09
N LEU A 5 19.69 11.41 25.19
CA LEU A 5 18.51 11.07 24.42
C LEU A 5 17.30 10.86 25.34
N THR A 6 16.19 11.45 24.89
CA THR A 6 14.84 11.37 25.40
C THR A 6 14.35 9.93 25.56
N THR A 7 14.06 9.53 26.79
CA THR A 7 13.23 8.35 27.08
C THR A 7 11.79 8.69 26.72
N TYR A 8 11.27 8.14 25.63
CA TYR A 8 9.82 8.14 25.39
C TYR A 8 9.19 7.25 26.46
N ARG A 9 8.47 7.88 27.39
CA ARG A 9 7.63 7.20 28.37
C ARG A 9 6.47 6.58 27.61
N GLU A 10 6.29 5.26 27.69
CA GLU A 10 5.07 4.60 27.23
C GLU A 10 3.89 5.33 27.90
N HIS A 11 3.04 5.94 27.08
CA HIS A 11 1.80 6.51 27.57
C HIS A 11 0.89 5.34 27.96
N ASP A 12 0.77 5.08 29.27
CA ASP A 12 -0.43 4.45 29.83
C ASP A 12 -1.62 5.36 29.46
N ILE A 13 -2.24 5.09 28.32
CA ILE A 13 -3.52 5.68 27.96
C ILE A 13 -4.58 4.72 28.53
N PRO A 14 -5.27 5.07 29.64
CA PRO A 14 -6.51 4.38 29.96
C PRO A 14 -7.54 4.87 28.95
N THR A 15 -7.61 4.22 27.79
CA THR A 15 -8.67 4.49 26.83
C THR A 15 -9.92 3.80 27.36
N PRO A 16 -10.97 4.50 27.83
CA PRO A 16 -12.28 3.88 27.80
C PRO A 16 -12.56 3.58 26.32
N LEU A 17 -12.87 2.32 26.01
CA LEU A 17 -13.40 1.95 24.70
C LEU A 17 -14.57 2.91 24.42
N PRO A 18 -14.60 3.61 23.28
CA PRO A 18 -15.66 4.57 23.00
C PRO A 18 -16.99 3.82 23.05
N GLU A 19 -17.92 4.28 23.90
CA GLU A 19 -19.30 3.83 23.87
C GLU A 19 -19.81 4.02 22.43
N TYR A 20 -20.33 2.95 21.85
CA TYR A 20 -20.86 2.95 20.50
C TYR A 20 -21.97 3.99 20.41
N VAL A 21 -21.66 5.15 19.84
CA VAL A 21 -22.66 6.14 19.45
C VAL A 21 -23.27 5.61 18.16
N GLU A 22 -24.53 5.18 18.23
CA GLU A 22 -25.36 4.88 17.07
C GLU A 22 -25.58 6.18 16.27
N THR A 23 -24.61 6.52 15.41
CA THR A 23 -24.84 7.47 14.32
C THR A 23 -25.27 6.68 13.10
N GLU A 24 -26.47 6.95 12.59
CA GLU A 24 -27.10 6.35 11.40
C GLU A 24 -26.31 6.55 10.08
N ASP A 25 -25.12 7.13 10.13
CA ASP A 25 -24.20 7.36 9.01
C ASP A 25 -22.87 6.59 9.18
N GLN A 26 -22.92 5.37 9.69
CA GLN A 26 -21.74 4.51 9.64
C GLN A 26 -21.54 4.04 8.19
N LEU A 27 -20.55 4.62 7.51
CA LEU A 27 -20.06 4.14 6.22
C LEU A 27 -19.70 2.66 6.37
N VAL A 28 -20.59 1.79 5.92
CA VAL A 28 -20.31 0.35 5.84
C VAL A 28 -19.25 0.21 4.77
N ILE A 29 -18.03 -0.13 5.19
CA ILE A 29 -16.95 -0.47 4.28
C ILE A 29 -17.34 -1.83 3.66
N GLY A 30 -18.05 -1.78 2.52
CA GLY A 30 -18.30 -2.96 1.69
C GLY A 30 -16.99 -3.53 1.16
N HIS A 31 -17.02 -4.77 0.68
CA HIS A 31 -15.81 -5.38 0.12
C HIS A 31 -15.40 -4.65 -1.16
N GLU A 32 -14.09 -4.57 -1.43
CA GLU A 32 -13.57 -3.85 -2.60
C GLU A 32 -14.12 -4.40 -3.91
N ARG A 33 -14.46 -5.69 -3.93
CA ARG A 33 -15.12 -6.34 -5.07
C ARG A 33 -16.51 -5.77 -5.33
N ASP A 34 -17.31 -5.57 -4.29
CA ASP A 34 -18.67 -5.03 -4.42
C ASP A 34 -18.62 -3.61 -5.01
N PHE A 35 -17.62 -2.81 -4.60
CA PHE A 35 -17.39 -1.50 -5.17
C PHE A 35 -17.07 -1.56 -6.67
N LEU A 36 -16.18 -2.47 -7.09
CA LEU A 36 -15.78 -2.63 -8.49
C LEU A 36 -16.94 -3.11 -9.37
N GLU A 37 -17.79 -3.99 -8.85
CA GLU A 37 -18.97 -4.50 -9.58
C GLU A 37 -20.03 -3.41 -9.84
N LEU A 38 -20.03 -2.32 -9.06
CA LEU A 38 -20.91 -1.17 -9.26
C LEU A 38 -20.39 -0.17 -10.32
N GLN A 39 -19.13 -0.30 -10.77
CA GLN A 39 -18.52 0.65 -11.70
C GLN A 39 -18.70 0.25 -13.17
N THR A 40 -18.54 1.21 -14.08
CA THR A 40 -18.48 0.91 -15.51
C THR A 40 -17.21 0.11 -15.85
N PRO A 41 -17.22 -0.74 -16.87
CA PRO A 41 -16.02 -1.47 -17.30
C PRO A 41 -14.82 -0.55 -17.59
N GLN A 42 -15.08 0.64 -18.14
CA GLN A 42 -14.04 1.65 -18.40
C GLN A 42 -13.39 2.13 -17.09
N MET A 43 -14.19 2.45 -16.07
CA MET A 43 -13.70 2.88 -14.77
C MET A 43 -12.90 1.78 -14.08
N VAL A 44 -13.36 0.52 -14.15
CA VAL A 44 -12.60 -0.63 -13.60
C VAL A 44 -11.24 -0.78 -14.30
N ARG A 45 -11.19 -0.58 -15.62
CA ARG A 45 -9.93 -0.59 -16.38
C ARG A 45 -8.98 0.52 -15.93
N GLU A 46 -9.48 1.73 -15.79
CA GLU A 46 -8.68 2.89 -15.35
C GLU A 46 -8.12 2.69 -13.93
N ILE A 47 -8.95 2.25 -12.98
CA ILE A 47 -8.55 1.94 -11.61
C ILE A 47 -7.50 0.83 -11.61
N GLY A 48 -7.72 -0.25 -12.35
CA GLY A 48 -6.78 -1.37 -12.45
C GLY A 48 -5.42 -0.97 -13.04
N ALA A 49 -5.42 -0.17 -14.11
CA ALA A 49 -4.20 0.35 -14.71
C ALA A 49 -3.44 1.27 -13.74
N TYR A 50 -4.14 2.17 -13.05
CA TYR A 50 -3.56 3.06 -12.06
C TYR A 50 -2.94 2.27 -10.90
N ALA A 51 -3.68 1.32 -10.33
CA ALA A 51 -3.20 0.48 -9.24
C ALA A 51 -1.94 -0.31 -9.62
N LEU A 52 -1.89 -0.88 -10.83
CA LEU A 52 -0.71 -1.58 -11.32
C LEU A 52 0.51 -0.66 -11.48
N ARG A 53 0.33 0.57 -11.99
CA ARG A 53 1.44 1.54 -12.10
C ARG A 53 1.99 1.89 -10.71
N ARG A 54 1.11 2.19 -9.75
CA ARG A 54 1.51 2.46 -8.36
C ARG A 54 2.23 1.27 -7.71
N ALA A 55 1.74 0.05 -7.96
CA ALA A 55 2.40 -1.15 -7.46
C ALA A 55 3.81 -1.32 -8.04
N GLN A 56 4.00 -1.07 -9.34
CA GLN A 56 5.31 -1.13 -9.98
C GLN A 56 6.28 -0.11 -9.36
N GLU A 57 5.85 1.14 -9.18
CA GLU A 57 6.67 2.19 -8.56
C GLU A 57 7.09 1.81 -7.13
N LEU A 58 6.19 1.23 -6.33
CA LEU A 58 6.50 0.78 -4.98
C LEU A 58 7.48 -0.40 -4.96
N ILE A 59 7.36 -1.33 -5.92
CA ILE A 59 8.32 -2.44 -6.08
C ILE A 59 9.72 -1.90 -6.44
N GLU A 60 9.79 -0.91 -7.32
CA GLU A 60 11.05 -0.27 -7.70
C GLU A 60 11.69 0.45 -6.51
N LEU A 61 10.91 1.26 -5.79
CA LEU A 61 11.37 1.94 -4.58
C LEU A 61 11.87 0.95 -3.52
N ALA A 62 11.13 -0.14 -3.27
CA ALA A 62 11.56 -1.18 -2.35
C ALA A 62 12.88 -1.83 -2.79
N SER A 63 13.07 -2.04 -4.09
CA SER A 63 14.33 -2.56 -4.65
C SER A 63 15.50 -1.60 -4.43
N GLU A 64 15.27 -0.29 -4.54
CA GLU A 64 16.29 0.73 -4.26
C GLU A 64 16.63 0.79 -2.77
N CYS A 65 15.64 0.71 -1.88
CA CYS A 65 15.87 0.60 -0.44
C CYS A 65 16.70 -0.64 -0.09
N GLU A 66 16.40 -1.80 -0.69
CA GLU A 66 17.18 -3.02 -0.50
C GLU A 66 18.64 -2.80 -0.95
N ALA A 67 18.86 -2.19 -2.11
CA ALA A 67 20.21 -1.91 -2.61
C ALA A 67 21.01 -1.04 -1.64
N VAL A 68 20.41 0.01 -1.09
CA VAL A 68 21.05 0.86 -0.07
C VAL A 68 21.39 0.08 1.19
N LEU A 69 20.49 -0.80 1.66
CA LEU A 69 20.76 -1.64 2.83
C LEU A 69 21.88 -2.64 2.59
N VAL A 70 21.97 -3.21 1.38
CA VAL A 70 23.08 -4.08 0.97
C VAL A 70 24.40 -3.31 0.94
N ASP A 71 24.40 -2.08 0.39
CA ASP A 71 25.60 -1.23 0.37
C ASP A 71 26.07 -0.83 1.77
N TRP A 72 25.16 -0.77 2.75
CA TRP A 72 25.46 -0.54 4.16
C TRP A 72 25.80 -1.81 4.94
N ASP A 73 25.89 -2.97 4.29
CA ASP A 73 26.12 -4.29 4.91
C ASP A 73 25.05 -4.65 5.97
N MET A 74 23.84 -4.09 5.82
CA MET A 74 22.68 -4.33 6.70
C MET A 74 21.73 -5.38 6.15
N ALA A 75 21.91 -5.81 4.89
CA ALA A 75 21.13 -6.85 4.25
C ALA A 75 22.00 -7.70 3.31
N GLU A 76 21.65 -8.98 3.15
CA GLU A 76 22.30 -9.84 2.15
C GLU A 76 21.73 -9.56 0.75
N LYS A 77 22.60 -9.62 -0.27
CA LYS A 77 22.17 -9.45 -1.66
C LYS A 77 21.26 -10.59 -2.09
N SER A 78 19.97 -10.30 -2.26
CA SER A 78 19.00 -11.29 -2.73
C SER A 78 19.27 -11.71 -4.17
N ARG A 79 19.06 -13.00 -4.47
CA ARG A 79 19.04 -13.55 -5.84
C ARG A 79 17.61 -13.69 -6.39
N ALA A 80 16.60 -13.24 -5.65
CA ALA A 80 15.22 -13.35 -6.08
C ALA A 80 15.02 -12.59 -7.40
N LYS A 81 14.21 -13.17 -8.28
CA LYS A 81 13.86 -12.53 -9.55
C LYS A 81 13.03 -11.27 -9.22
N LYS A 82 13.44 -10.12 -9.75
CA LYS A 82 12.68 -8.87 -9.62
C LYS A 82 11.26 -9.10 -10.11
N ILE A 83 10.28 -8.76 -9.27
CA ILE A 83 8.87 -8.82 -9.63
C ILE A 83 8.62 -7.68 -10.62
N ASP A 84 8.00 -8.00 -11.75
CA ASP A 84 7.59 -7.02 -12.75
C ASP A 84 6.11 -7.22 -13.03
N VAL A 85 5.32 -6.20 -12.69
CA VAL A 85 3.86 -6.21 -12.86
C VAL A 85 3.41 -5.39 -14.07
N THR A 86 4.32 -4.70 -14.77
CA THR A 86 3.97 -3.90 -15.97
C THR A 86 3.39 -4.74 -17.09
N SER A 87 3.84 -5.99 -17.23
CA SER A 87 3.29 -6.95 -18.20
C SER A 87 1.77 -7.15 -18.07
N ARG A 88 1.21 -6.94 -16.87
CA ARG A 88 -0.22 -7.08 -16.58
C ARG A 88 -1.04 -5.85 -16.99
N LEU A 89 -0.41 -4.70 -17.26
CA LEU A 89 -1.11 -3.48 -17.70
C LEU A 89 -1.91 -3.68 -18.99
N ARG A 90 -1.44 -4.58 -19.86
CA ARG A 90 -2.10 -4.93 -21.13
C ARG A 90 -3.54 -5.42 -20.97
N VAL A 91 -3.89 -5.97 -19.81
CA VAL A 91 -5.26 -6.40 -19.48
C VAL A 91 -6.21 -5.20 -19.39
N PHE A 92 -5.69 -4.04 -19.00
CA PHE A 92 -6.47 -2.82 -18.77
C PHE A 92 -6.34 -1.80 -19.92
N GLU A 93 -5.26 -1.85 -20.69
CA GLU A 93 -4.99 -0.92 -21.80
C GLU A 93 -5.62 -1.35 -23.14
N ARG A 94 -6.21 -2.54 -23.24
CA ARG A 94 -7.02 -2.93 -24.40
C ARG A 94 -8.38 -2.21 -24.33
N GLY A 95 -8.40 -0.97 -24.82
CA GLY A 95 -9.61 -0.27 -25.21
C GLY A 95 -10.08 -0.77 -26.58
N ASP A 96 -11.34 -1.21 -26.61
CA ASP A 96 -12.22 -1.51 -27.75
C ASP A 96 -11.65 -1.24 -29.16
N GLU A 97 -11.36 -2.32 -29.90
CA GLU A 97 -11.60 -2.37 -31.36
C GLU A 97 -13.10 -2.55 -31.62
#